data_AF-A0A957PUW4-F1
#
_entry.id   AF-A0A957PUW4-F1
#
_cell.length_a   1.000
_cell.length_b   1.000
_cell.length_c   1.000
_cell.angle_alpha   90.00
_cell.angle_beta   90.00
_cell.angle_gamma   90.00
#
_symmetry.space_group_name_H-M   'P 1'
#
loop_
_entity.id
_entity.type
_entity.pdbx_description
1 polymer ?
#
loop_
_entity_poly.entity_id
_entity_poly.type
_entity_poly.pdbx_seq_one_letter_code
_entity_poly.pdbx_strand_id
1 'polypeptide(L)'
;MEEEPFELRVGMFFYVLGGIALMLFAISDLADQVDFDFFFVSLILFIIGYYFRRGIAPPPKVERFTGFKNMIKKMREGRKPKDKKG
;
A
#
# COMPACT_ATOMS: atom_id res chain seq x y z
N MET A 1 -16.18 9.85 -1.51
CA MET A 1 -15.33 8.65 -1.53
C MET A 1 -14.88 8.51 -2.96
N GLU A 2 -13.62 8.83 -3.25
CA GLU A 2 -13.05 8.49 -4.57
C GLU A 2 -12.95 6.97 -4.61
N GLU A 3 -13.74 6.33 -5.47
CA GLU A 3 -13.68 4.89 -5.64
C GLU A 3 -12.29 4.51 -6.12
N GLU A 4 -11.64 3.54 -5.47
CA GLU A 4 -10.35 3.08 -5.97
C GLU A 4 -10.52 2.58 -7.41
N PRO A 5 -9.63 3.01 -8.33
CA PRO A 5 -9.68 2.58 -9.72
C PRO A 5 -9.77 1.06 -9.80
N PHE A 6 -10.67 0.57 -10.65
CA PHE A 6 -10.91 -0.87 -10.83
C PHE A 6 -9.61 -1.64 -11.10
N GLU A 7 -8.68 -1.00 -11.78
CA GLU A 7 -7.33 -1.47 -12.09
C GLU A 7 -6.50 -1.76 -10.83
N LEU A 8 -6.63 -0.99 -9.74
CA LEU A 8 -5.98 -1.29 -8.47
C LEU A 8 -6.53 -2.57 -7.85
N ARG A 9 -7.86 -2.74 -7.87
CA ARG A 9 -8.51 -3.95 -7.34
C ARG A 9 -8.12 -5.18 -8.14
N VAL A 10 -8.07 -5.07 -9.46
CA VAL A 10 -7.60 -6.15 -10.34
C VAL A 10 -6.12 -6.47 -10.07
N GLY A 11 -5.26 -5.45 -9.96
CA GLY A 11 -3.86 -5.66 -9.60
C GLY A 11 -3.68 -6.38 -8.25
N MET A 12 -4.42 -5.95 -7.23
CA MET A 12 -4.43 -6.59 -5.91
C MET A 12 -4.93 -8.03 -5.95
N PHE A 13 -5.93 -8.33 -6.76
CA PHE A 13 -6.39 -9.70 -6.98
C PHE A 13 -5.27 -10.62 -7.50
N PHE A 14 -4.51 -10.15 -8.50
CA PHE A 14 -3.34 -10.88 -9.01
C PHE A 14 -2.24 -11.07 -7.96
N TYR A 15 -2.00 -10.08 -7.09
CA TYR A 15 -1.08 -10.24 -5.96
C TYR A 15 -1.56 -11.30 -4.96
N VAL A 16 -2.85 -11.35 -4.64
CA VAL A 16 -3.40 -12.37 -3.74
C VAL A 16 -3.27 -13.75 -4.35
N LEU A 17 -3.65 -13.94 -5.62
CA LEU A 17 -3.49 -15.22 -6.31
C LEU A 17 -2.02 -15.64 -6.42
N GLY A 18 -1.12 -14.70 -6.75
CA GLY A 18 0.32 -14.96 -6.77
C GLY A 18 0.84 -15.41 -5.40
N GLY A 19 0.36 -14.79 -4.32
CA GLY A 19 0.68 -15.18 -2.95
C GLY A 19 0.21 -16.59 -2.59
N ILE A 20 -1.01 -16.97 -3.01
CA ILE A 20 -1.54 -18.32 -2.80
C ILE A 20 -0.71 -19.34 -3.58
N ALA A 21 -0.39 -19.08 -4.85
CA ALA A 21 0.47 -19.97 -5.65
C ALA A 21 1.87 -20.10 -5.04
N LEU A 22 2.46 -19.00 -4.55
CA LEU A 22 3.75 -19.05 -3.87
C LEU A 22 3.68 -19.85 -2.55
N MET A 23 2.57 -19.76 -1.82
CA MET A 23 2.34 -20.58 -0.63
C MET A 23 2.23 -22.07 -0.99
N LEU A 24 1.56 -22.43 -2.09
CA LEU A 24 1.51 -23.81 -2.58
C LEU A 24 2.89 -24.32 -2.96
N PHE A 25 3.71 -23.49 -3.62
CA PHE A 25 5.11 -23.81 -3.88
C PHE A 25 5.88 -24.10 -2.59
N ALA A 26 5.76 -23.24 -1.58
CA ALA A 26 6.42 -23.46 -0.28
C ALA A 26 5.96 -24.76 0.39
N ILE A 27 4.67 -25.09 0.32
CA ILE A 27 4.15 -26.37 0.83
C ILE A 27 4.73 -27.56 0.06
N SER A 28 4.86 -27.45 -1.27
CA SER A 28 5.44 -28.50 -2.13
C SER A 28 6.92 -28.74 -1.81
N ASP A 29 7.66 -27.66 -1.54
CA ASP A 29 9.07 -27.70 -1.14
C ASP A 29 9.24 -28.34 0.25
N LEU A 30 8.39 -27.98 1.20
CA LEU A 30 8.35 -28.61 2.53
C LEU A 30 7.97 -30.10 2.50
N ALA A 31 7.29 -30.56 1.45
CA ALA A 31 6.88 -31.94 1.27
C ALA A 31 7.90 -32.79 0.48
N ASP A 32 9.10 -32.25 0.19
CA ASP A 32 10.10 -32.86 -0.70
C ASP A 32 9.56 -33.21 -2.10
N GLN A 33 8.48 -32.54 -2.53
CA GLN A 33 7.84 -32.68 -3.84
C GLN A 33 7.80 -31.32 -4.53
N VAL A 34 8.99 -30.74 -4.74
CA VAL A 34 9.13 -29.39 -5.29
C VAL A 34 8.44 -29.30 -6.66
N ASP A 35 7.39 -28.49 -6.72
CA ASP A 35 6.67 -28.21 -7.96
C ASP A 35 6.92 -26.76 -8.39
N PHE A 36 7.81 -26.61 -9.37
CA PHE A 36 8.19 -25.31 -9.91
C PHE A 36 7.07 -24.62 -10.69
N ASP A 37 6.02 -25.33 -11.11
CA ASP A 37 4.91 -24.71 -11.83
C ASP A 37 4.21 -23.69 -10.94
N PHE A 38 4.03 -23.99 -9.65
CA PHE A 38 3.49 -23.03 -8.68
C PHE A 38 4.37 -21.78 -8.55
N PHE A 39 5.69 -21.96 -8.57
CA PHE A 39 6.64 -20.84 -8.52
C PHE A 39 6.53 -19.96 -9.77
N PHE A 40 6.56 -20.54 -10.96
CA PHE A 40 6.45 -19.78 -12.21
C PHE A 40 5.09 -19.10 -12.36
N VAL A 41 4.00 -19.77 -11.98
CA VAL A 41 2.66 -19.18 -11.95
C VAL A 41 2.63 -17.99 -10.99
N SER A 42 3.21 -18.11 -9.79
CA SER A 42 3.27 -16.99 -8.84
C SER A 42 4.02 -15.78 -9.39
N LEU A 43 5.15 -16.00 -10.06
CA LEU A 43 5.93 -14.94 -10.71
C LEU A 43 5.14 -14.22 -11.79
N ILE A 44 4.49 -14.98 -12.69
CA ILE A 44 3.66 -14.41 -13.76
C ILE A 44 2.53 -13.57 -13.18
N LEU A 45 1.83 -14.08 -12.15
CA LEU A 45 0.75 -13.35 -11.48
C LEU A 45 1.25 -12.06 -10.84
N PHE A 46 2.41 -12.07 -10.18
CA PHE A 46 2.99 -10.86 -9.61
C PHE A 46 3.43 -9.84 -10.65
N ILE A 47 3.99 -10.28 -11.78
CA ILE A 47 4.35 -9.39 -12.90
C ILE A 47 3.10 -8.73 -13.48
N ILE A 48 2.04 -9.50 -13.70
CA ILE A 48 0.75 -8.98 -14.19
C ILE A 48 0.16 -7.98 -13.18
N GLY A 49 0.11 -8.34 -11.88
CA GLY A 49 -0.38 -7.45 -10.83
C GLY A 49 0.42 -6.15 -10.73
N TYR A 50 1.74 -6.23 -10.89
CA TYR A 50 2.62 -5.05 -10.94
C TYR A 50 2.33 -4.17 -12.15
N TYR A 51 2.10 -4.76 -13.33
CA TYR A 51 1.79 -4.02 -14.54
C TYR A 51 0.50 -3.18 -14.38
N PHE A 52 -0.55 -3.75 -13.79
CA PHE A 52 -1.79 -3.01 -13.48
C PHE A 52 -1.57 -1.88 -12.49
N ARG A 53 -0.64 -2.03 -11.55
CA ARG A 53 -0.33 -1.01 -10.53
C ARG A 53 0.54 0.14 -11.06
N ARG A 54 1.41 -0.12 -12.04
CA ARG A 54 2.45 0.83 -12.51
C ARG A 54 1.88 2.11 -13.14
N GLY A 55 0.66 2.07 -13.67
CA GLY A 55 0.02 3.22 -14.33
C GLY A 55 -0.77 4.15 -13.40
N ILE A 56 -0.88 3.82 -12.11
CA ILE A 56 -1.85 4.47 -11.22
C ILE A 56 -1.13 5.48 -10.34
N ALA A 57 -1.60 6.73 -10.40
CA ALA A 57 -1.08 7.81 -9.56
C ALA A 57 -1.18 7.39 -8.08
N PRO A 58 -0.14 7.65 -7.26
CA PRO A 58 -0.19 7.33 -5.85
C PRO A 58 -1.44 7.98 -5.24
N PRO A 59 -2.17 7.26 -4.35
CA PRO A 59 -3.41 7.77 -3.79
C PRO A 59 -3.18 9.18 -3.23
N PRO A 60 -4.15 10.09 -3.37
CA PRO A 60 -4.02 11.45 -2.86
C PRO A 60 -3.58 11.34 -1.40
N LYS A 61 -2.54 12.10 -1.04
CA LYS A 61 -1.98 12.07 0.31
C LYS A 61 -3.11 12.35 1.28
N VAL A 62 -3.66 11.29 1.87
CA VAL A 62 -4.58 11.39 2.99
C VAL A 62 -3.83 12.21 4.02
N GLU A 63 -4.31 13.42 4.31
CA GLU A 63 -3.72 14.28 5.33
C GLU A 63 -3.97 13.68 6.72
N ARG A 64 -3.45 12.48 6.97
CA ARG A 64 -3.24 11.99 8.32
C ARG A 64 -2.31 13.02 8.95
N PHE A 65 -2.70 13.52 10.12
CA PHE A 65 -2.03 14.58 10.89
C PHE A 65 -2.41 16.05 10.62
N THR A 66 -3.44 16.41 9.82
CA THR A 66 -3.88 17.83 9.78
C THR A 66 -4.33 18.32 11.16
N GLY A 67 -5.06 17.48 11.90
CA GLY A 67 -5.51 17.79 13.26
C GLY A 67 -4.35 18.05 14.24
N PHE A 68 -3.33 17.19 14.23
CA PHE A 68 -2.16 17.33 15.10
C PHE A 68 -1.30 18.54 14.71
N LYS A 69 -1.13 18.79 13.41
CA LYS A 69 -0.39 19.94 12.87
C LYS A 69 -1.09 21.27 13.21
N ASN A 70 -2.43 21.30 13.15
CA ASN A 70 -3.23 22.46 13.54
C ASN A 70 -3.22 22.69 15.06
N MET A 71 -3.18 21.62 15.86
CA MET A 71 -3.07 21.71 17.33
C MET A 71 -1.71 22.27 17.76
N ILE A 72 -0.61 21.78 17.17
CA ILE A 72 0.74 22.31 17.39
C ILE A 72 0.83 23.78 16.95
N LYS A 73 0.24 24.13 15.81
CA LYS A 73 0.21 25.52 15.31
C LYS A 73 -0.50 26.44 16.29
N LYS A 74 -1.67 26.05 16.82
CA LYS A 74 -2.40 26.82 17.84
C LYS A 74 -1.62 26.97 19.16
N MET A 75 -0.94 25.93 19.63
CA MET A 75 -0.08 26.03 20.82
C MET A 75 1.11 26.98 20.62
N ARG A 76 1.68 27.01 19.42
CA ARG A 76 2.82 27.88 19.10
C ARG A 76 2.40 29.34 18.89
N GLU A 77 1.20 29.59 18.36
CA GLU A 77 0.61 30.92 18.24
C GLU A 77 0.15 31.48 19.60
N GLY A 78 -0.37 30.64 20.49
CA GLY A 78 -0.70 31.01 21.88
C GLY A 78 0.50 31.29 22.77
N ARG A 79 1.72 30.93 22.34
CA ARG A 79 2.99 31.20 23.06
C ARG A 79 3.74 32.44 22.57
N LYS A 80 3.23 33.20 21.58
CA LYS A 80 3.82 34.53 21.30
C LYS A 80 3.47 35.45 22.48
N PRO A 81 4.47 35.94 23.25
CA PRO A 81 4.18 36.88 24.32
C PRO A 81 3.58 38.14 23.69
N LYS A 82 2.43 38.59 24.22
CA LYS A 82 1.96 39.95 23.97
C LYS A 82 3.06 40.87 24.49
N ASP A 83 3.84 41.43 23.58
CA ASP A 83 4.67 42.59 23.87
C ASP A 83 3.73 43.66 24.44
N LYS A 84 3.81 43.88 25.75
CA LYS A 84 3.21 45.02 26.40
C LYS A 84 3.96 46.25 25.91
N LYS A 85 3.39 46.96 24.95
CA LYS A 85 3.64 48.39 24.76
C LYS A 85 2.51 49.17 25.42
N GLY A 86 2.87 50.12 26.28
CA GLY A 86 1.97 51.08 26.92
C GLY A 86 2.09 51.03 28.42
#